data_AF-A0A6P0IHV7-F1
#
_entry.id   AF-A0A6P0IHV7-F1
#
_cell.length_a   1.000
_cell.length_b   1.000
_cell.length_c   1.000
_cell.angle_alpha   90.00
_cell.angle_beta   90.00
_cell.angle_gamma   90.00
#
_symmetry.space_group_name_H-M   'P 1'
#
loop_
_entity.id
_entity.type
_entity.pdbx_description
1 polymer ?
#
loop_
_entity_poly.entity_id
_entity_poly.type
_entity_poly.pdbx_seq_one_letter_code
_entity_poly.pdbx_strand_id
1 'polypeptide(L)'
;MKEFFGKYRGTVTGNKDLMYLGRIQVSVPAVLGDGRQSWAMPCVPYAGADVGFFAIPPVGANVWVEFEGGDPDYPIWTGCFWGKGELPANAKVLDPEKVQVFKTDGITFTLSNFGTTKGLTIEVAKPVVSNPLTLVFDDNGIEINNNSKTIAKLTAETIELSNDASTVTLAVDNIQIKEDAVEIKLTKDSIDLKNSSSTGKLAKDSIQLSKSPAVIKLSSSGVEINNSPAAAKLSSSGIELSNSPATVKLAPSGIELSNGAANVKLSPASVNINNGALEVI
;
A
#
# COMPACT_ATOMS: atom_id res chain seq x y z
N MET A 1 47.34 -17.24 -42.58
CA MET A 1 46.60 -16.12 -41.95
C MET A 1 47.00 -16.11 -40.47
N LYS A 2 46.97 -14.96 -39.78
CA LYS A 2 47.28 -14.93 -38.34
C LYS A 2 46.00 -15.25 -37.58
N GLU A 3 46.06 -16.21 -36.67
CA GLU A 3 44.92 -16.67 -35.87
C GLU A 3 44.96 -16.04 -34.46
N PHE A 4 43.78 -15.79 -33.87
CA PHE A 4 43.60 -15.04 -32.63
C PHE A 4 42.75 -15.81 -31.60
N PHE A 5 43.35 -16.78 -30.92
CA PHE A 5 42.65 -17.72 -30.00
C PHE A 5 42.48 -17.23 -28.55
N GLY A 6 42.41 -15.93 -28.31
CA GLY A 6 42.33 -15.35 -26.96
C GLY A 6 41.15 -14.42 -26.75
N LYS A 7 41.01 -13.91 -25.52
CA LYS A 7 40.12 -12.80 -25.20
C LYS A 7 40.84 -11.47 -25.43
N TYR A 8 40.23 -10.62 -26.25
CA TYR A 8 40.74 -9.29 -26.56
C TYR A 8 39.79 -8.23 -25.99
N ARG A 9 40.37 -7.13 -25.48
CA ARG A 9 39.56 -6.01 -25.01
C ARG A 9 38.98 -5.28 -26.21
N GLY A 10 37.66 -5.11 -26.19
CA GLY A 10 36.96 -4.28 -27.13
C GLY A 10 36.06 -3.27 -26.44
N THR A 11 35.55 -2.35 -27.25
CA THR A 11 34.57 -1.35 -26.83
C THR A 11 33.37 -1.41 -27.77
N VAL A 12 32.16 -1.33 -27.20
CA VAL A 12 30.93 -1.29 -27.99
C VAL A 12 30.83 0.04 -28.72
N THR A 13 30.74 0.00 -30.05
CA THR A 13 30.57 1.19 -30.91
C THR A 13 29.14 1.36 -31.41
N GLY A 14 28.34 0.29 -31.39
CA GLY A 14 26.95 0.29 -31.81
C GLY A 14 26.22 -0.97 -31.33
N ASN A 15 24.92 -0.86 -31.07
CA ASN A 15 24.12 -1.96 -30.51
C ASN A 15 22.71 -2.10 -31.13
N LYS A 16 22.48 -1.45 -32.28
CA LYS A 16 21.23 -1.52 -33.05
C LYS A 16 21.29 -2.63 -34.10
N ASP A 17 21.12 -3.88 -33.68
CA ASP A 17 21.18 -5.03 -34.58
C ASP A 17 19.87 -5.23 -35.37
N LEU A 18 19.89 -4.86 -36.66
CA LEU A 18 18.74 -5.01 -37.56
C LEU A 18 18.42 -6.47 -37.93
N MET A 19 19.28 -7.43 -37.57
CA MET A 19 19.03 -8.85 -37.82
C MET A 19 18.42 -9.56 -36.61
N TYR A 20 18.24 -8.87 -35.48
CA TYR A 20 17.65 -9.43 -34.25
C TYR A 20 18.40 -10.66 -33.71
N LEU A 21 19.72 -10.69 -33.87
CA LEU A 21 20.59 -11.80 -33.44
C LEU A 21 21.32 -11.51 -32.13
N GLY A 22 21.07 -10.35 -31.50
CA GLY A 22 21.76 -9.93 -30.28
C GLY A 22 23.22 -9.53 -30.52
N ARG A 23 23.56 -9.11 -31.75
CA ARG A 23 24.91 -8.67 -32.10
C ARG A 23 25.19 -7.26 -31.61
N ILE A 24 26.48 -6.95 -31.45
CA ILE A 24 26.97 -5.59 -31.19
C ILE A 24 28.11 -5.27 -32.15
N GLN A 25 28.26 -4.00 -32.51
CA GLN A 25 29.47 -3.53 -33.17
C GLN A 25 30.55 -3.29 -32.13
N VAL A 26 31.73 -3.85 -32.38
CA VAL A 26 32.89 -3.71 -31.50
C VAL A 26 34.07 -3.09 -32.25
N SER A 27 34.84 -2.28 -31.53
CA SER A 27 36.21 -1.93 -31.87
C SER A 27 37.15 -2.79 -31.05
N VAL A 28 38.14 -3.42 -31.70
CA VAL A 28 39.16 -4.26 -31.04
C VAL A 28 40.54 -3.90 -31.60
N PRO A 29 41.16 -2.80 -31.15
CA PRO A 29 42.38 -2.27 -31.77
C PRO A 29 43.54 -3.28 -31.84
N ALA A 30 43.66 -4.15 -30.84
CA ALA A 30 44.71 -5.17 -30.78
C ALA A 30 44.65 -6.23 -31.88
N VAL A 31 43.50 -6.38 -32.56
CA VAL A 31 43.28 -7.39 -33.60
C VAL A 31 42.85 -6.76 -34.92
N LEU A 32 41.90 -5.82 -34.87
CA LEU A 32 41.29 -5.21 -36.05
C LEU A 32 42.00 -3.93 -36.51
N GLY A 33 42.96 -3.41 -35.73
CA GLY A 33 43.59 -2.12 -35.95
C GLY A 33 42.67 -0.94 -35.57
N ASP A 34 43.21 0.27 -35.69
CA ASP A 34 42.45 1.48 -35.35
C ASP A 34 41.39 1.77 -36.41
N GLY A 35 40.14 1.94 -35.98
CA GLY A 35 39.03 2.41 -36.81
C GLY A 35 38.18 1.32 -37.48
N ARG A 36 38.65 0.06 -37.54
CA ARG A 36 37.81 -1.05 -38.02
C ARG A 36 36.79 -1.44 -36.93
N GLN A 37 35.52 -1.48 -37.33
CA GLN A 37 34.41 -1.97 -36.50
C GLN A 37 33.83 -3.22 -37.14
N SER A 38 33.39 -4.17 -36.33
CA SER A 38 32.80 -5.42 -36.83
C SER A 38 31.64 -5.87 -35.93
N TRP A 39 30.63 -6.48 -36.55
CA TRP A 39 29.49 -7.05 -35.82
C TRP A 39 29.91 -8.37 -35.18
N ALA A 40 29.88 -8.43 -33.85
CA ALA A 40 30.21 -9.60 -33.07
C ALA A 40 28.96 -10.41 -32.69
N MET A 41 29.03 -11.73 -32.81
CA MET A 41 27.99 -12.66 -32.36
C MET A 41 27.95 -12.77 -30.83
N PRO A 42 26.78 -12.93 -30.20
CA PRO A 42 26.70 -13.13 -28.75
C PRO A 42 27.13 -14.52 -28.31
N CYS A 43 27.97 -14.56 -27.27
CA CYS A 43 28.17 -15.73 -26.41
C CYS A 43 27.57 -15.42 -25.04
N VAL A 44 26.27 -15.66 -24.91
CA VAL A 44 25.49 -15.35 -23.70
C VAL A 44 25.32 -16.58 -22.79
N PRO A 45 25.08 -16.39 -21.48
CA PRO A 45 24.97 -17.50 -20.52
C PRO A 45 23.81 -18.48 -20.78
N TYR A 46 22.76 -18.01 -21.46
CA TYR A 46 21.55 -18.79 -21.74
C TYR A 46 20.89 -18.26 -23.02
N ALA A 47 20.65 -19.13 -24.00
CA ALA A 47 19.95 -18.81 -25.25
C ALA A 47 19.31 -20.06 -25.86
N GLY A 48 18.17 -19.88 -26.51
CA GLY A 48 17.43 -20.90 -27.23
C GLY A 48 16.23 -20.29 -27.98
N ALA A 49 15.38 -21.12 -28.58
CA ALA A 49 14.15 -20.64 -29.19
C ALA A 49 13.22 -20.09 -28.09
N ASP A 50 12.89 -18.79 -28.15
CA ASP A 50 12.01 -18.07 -27.22
C ASP A 50 12.43 -18.11 -25.73
N VAL A 51 13.72 -18.36 -25.45
CA VAL A 51 14.28 -18.35 -24.09
C VAL A 51 15.71 -17.79 -24.11
N GLY A 52 16.13 -17.08 -23.06
CA GLY A 52 17.52 -16.63 -22.95
C GLY A 52 17.79 -15.52 -21.94
N PHE A 53 19.06 -15.17 -21.81
CA PHE A 53 19.56 -14.02 -21.07
C PHE A 53 19.90 -12.89 -22.05
N PHE A 54 18.93 -12.02 -22.30
CA PHE A 54 19.06 -10.92 -23.26
C PHE A 54 19.43 -9.61 -22.55
N ALA A 55 20.72 -9.28 -22.50
CA ALA A 55 21.23 -8.05 -21.91
C ALA A 55 22.32 -7.45 -22.81
N ILE A 56 21.90 -6.59 -23.75
CA ILE A 56 22.81 -5.97 -24.71
C ILE A 56 23.57 -4.82 -24.03
N PRO A 57 24.92 -4.80 -24.07
CA PRO A 57 25.68 -3.72 -23.47
C PRO A 57 25.42 -2.35 -24.14
N PRO A 58 25.47 -1.25 -23.38
CA PRO A 58 25.35 0.09 -23.96
C PRO A 58 26.57 0.45 -24.80
N VAL A 59 26.40 1.39 -25.74
CA VAL A 59 27.53 1.98 -26.49
C VAL A 59 28.54 2.59 -25.52
N GLY A 60 29.82 2.33 -25.75
CA GLY A 60 30.93 2.71 -24.87
C GLY A 60 31.27 1.66 -23.81
N ALA A 61 30.46 0.60 -23.63
CA ALA A 61 30.79 -0.46 -22.68
C ALA A 61 32.05 -1.24 -23.09
N ASN A 62 32.78 -1.68 -22.09
CA ASN A 62 33.97 -2.51 -22.21
C ASN A 62 33.57 -3.99 -22.31
N VAL A 63 34.01 -4.68 -23.37
CA VAL A 63 33.65 -6.07 -23.66
C VAL A 63 34.85 -6.95 -23.95
N TRP A 64 34.74 -8.23 -23.63
CA TRP A 64 35.68 -9.26 -24.08
C TRP A 64 35.23 -9.81 -25.43
N VAL A 65 36.14 -9.77 -26.40
CA VAL A 65 35.91 -10.26 -27.77
C VAL A 65 36.82 -11.45 -28.06
N GLU A 66 36.24 -12.49 -28.63
CA GLU A 66 36.91 -13.66 -29.18
C GLU A 66 36.60 -13.74 -30.69
N PHE A 67 37.18 -14.72 -31.37
CA PHE A 67 37.07 -14.88 -32.82
C PHE A 67 36.82 -16.36 -33.14
N GLU A 68 35.77 -16.66 -33.91
CA GLU A 68 35.44 -18.06 -34.28
C GLU A 68 36.62 -18.69 -35.01
N GLY A 69 37.16 -19.80 -34.48
CA GLY A 69 38.36 -20.43 -35.05
C GLY A 69 39.59 -19.51 -35.10
N GLY A 70 39.62 -18.42 -34.33
CA GLY A 70 40.67 -17.42 -34.37
C GLY A 70 40.61 -16.48 -35.59
N ASP A 71 39.52 -16.51 -36.37
CA ASP A 71 39.37 -15.70 -37.58
C ASP A 71 38.84 -14.28 -37.25
N PRO A 72 39.63 -13.22 -37.52
CA PRO A 72 39.25 -11.83 -37.23
C PRO A 72 37.98 -11.34 -37.96
N ASP A 73 37.52 -12.03 -39.00
CA ASP A 73 36.29 -11.72 -39.72
C ASP A 73 35.02 -12.24 -39.01
N TYR A 74 35.17 -13.10 -37.99
CA TYR A 74 34.07 -13.70 -37.21
C TYR A 74 34.18 -13.42 -35.70
N PRO A 75 34.01 -12.15 -35.26
CA PRO A 75 34.10 -11.82 -33.84
C PRO A 75 32.90 -12.34 -33.02
N ILE A 76 33.16 -12.65 -31.75
CA ILE A 76 32.19 -13.07 -30.74
C ILE A 76 32.37 -12.19 -29.51
N TRP A 77 31.30 -11.63 -28.94
CA TRP A 77 31.37 -10.96 -27.64
C TRP A 77 30.99 -11.93 -26.53
N THR A 78 31.82 -12.03 -25.48
CA THR A 78 31.75 -13.10 -24.46
C THR A 78 31.56 -12.57 -23.03
N GLY A 79 31.23 -11.29 -22.88
CA GLY A 79 30.95 -10.65 -21.59
C GLY A 79 31.48 -9.22 -21.50
N CYS A 80 31.16 -8.55 -20.40
CA CYS A 80 31.61 -7.18 -20.10
C CYS A 80 32.60 -7.15 -18.95
N PHE A 81 33.33 -6.05 -18.82
CA PHE A 81 34.12 -5.75 -17.63
C PHE A 81 33.98 -4.28 -17.26
N TRP A 82 34.17 -3.93 -15.98
CA TRP A 82 34.16 -2.55 -15.55
C TRP A 82 35.52 -1.90 -15.73
N GLY A 83 35.54 -0.73 -16.34
CA GLY A 83 36.65 0.21 -16.27
C GLY A 83 36.75 0.87 -14.89
N LYS A 84 37.79 1.68 -14.71
CA LYS A 84 38.02 2.43 -13.47
C LYS A 84 36.83 3.37 -13.21
N GLY A 85 36.12 3.12 -12.10
CA GLY A 85 34.98 3.95 -11.67
C GLY A 85 33.61 3.46 -12.17
N GLU A 86 33.56 2.54 -13.14
CA GLU A 86 32.32 2.10 -13.81
C GLU A 86 31.51 1.08 -13.00
N LEU A 87 32.08 0.49 -11.94
CA LEU A 87 31.34 -0.44 -11.07
C LEU A 87 30.09 0.27 -10.49
N PRO A 88 28.90 -0.38 -10.50
CA PRO A 88 27.68 0.20 -9.96
C PRO A 88 27.87 0.69 -8.52
N ALA A 89 27.37 1.89 -8.21
CA ALA A 89 27.52 2.48 -6.88
C ALA A 89 26.99 1.55 -5.76
N ASN A 90 25.86 0.90 -5.99
CA ASN A 90 25.23 -0.03 -5.05
C ASN A 90 26.09 -1.29 -4.78
N ALA A 91 27.03 -1.63 -5.66
CA ALA A 91 27.97 -2.74 -5.47
C ALA A 91 29.29 -2.30 -4.80
N LYS A 92 29.52 -0.98 -4.62
CA LYS A 92 30.73 -0.43 -3.96
C LYS A 92 30.57 -0.49 -2.44
N VAL A 93 30.62 -1.69 -1.88
CA VAL A 93 30.55 -1.94 -0.44
C VAL A 93 31.87 -2.50 0.09
N LEU A 94 32.05 -2.47 1.42
CA LEU A 94 33.24 -3.03 2.06
C LEU A 94 33.33 -4.56 1.89
N ASP A 95 32.18 -5.24 1.80
CA ASP A 95 32.10 -6.69 1.68
C ASP A 95 31.27 -7.09 0.44
N PRO A 96 31.87 -7.07 -0.76
CA PRO A 96 31.15 -7.25 -2.03
C PRO A 96 30.59 -8.65 -2.23
N GLU A 97 31.07 -9.68 -1.50
CA GLU A 97 30.49 -11.04 -1.59
C GLU A 97 29.05 -11.07 -1.07
N LYS A 98 28.70 -10.14 -0.18
CA LYS A 98 27.38 -10.05 0.45
C LYS A 98 26.39 -9.21 -0.35
N VAL A 99 26.77 -8.65 -1.49
CA VAL A 99 25.91 -7.76 -2.28
C VAL A 99 25.98 -8.10 -3.77
N GLN A 100 24.85 -8.47 -4.36
CA GLN A 100 24.70 -8.72 -5.78
C GLN A 100 23.77 -7.67 -6.39
N VAL A 101 24.23 -7.04 -7.47
CA VAL A 101 23.50 -5.96 -8.14
C VAL A 101 23.40 -6.23 -9.63
N PHE A 102 22.18 -6.22 -10.14
CA PHE A 102 21.90 -6.06 -11.57
C PHE A 102 21.33 -4.66 -11.79
N LYS A 103 22.06 -3.84 -12.56
CA LYS A 103 21.70 -2.43 -12.79
C LYS A 103 21.70 -2.11 -14.27
N THR A 104 20.60 -1.51 -14.73
CA THR A 104 20.45 -0.92 -16.06
C THR A 104 20.27 0.60 -15.93
N ASP A 105 20.05 1.28 -17.06
CA ASP A 105 19.73 2.71 -17.06
C ASP A 105 18.32 2.94 -16.49
N GLY A 106 18.24 3.19 -15.19
CA GLY A 106 17.02 3.50 -14.46
C GLY A 106 16.34 2.34 -13.72
N ILE A 107 16.86 1.11 -13.78
CA ILE A 107 16.37 -0.01 -12.95
C ILE A 107 17.54 -0.66 -12.21
N THR A 108 17.37 -0.88 -10.91
CA THR A 108 18.35 -1.58 -10.07
C THR A 108 17.66 -2.70 -9.30
N PHE A 109 18.21 -3.92 -9.40
CA PHE A 109 17.84 -5.07 -8.59
C PHE A 109 19.01 -5.43 -7.69
N THR A 110 18.79 -5.47 -6.38
CA THR A 110 19.83 -5.72 -5.37
C THR A 110 19.42 -6.86 -4.45
N LEU A 111 20.32 -7.83 -4.27
CA LEU A 111 20.28 -8.82 -3.19
C LEU A 111 21.41 -8.49 -2.23
N SER A 112 21.13 -8.40 -0.94
CA SER A 112 22.15 -8.05 0.05
C SER A 112 21.98 -8.82 1.35
N ASN A 113 23.10 -9.24 1.93
CA ASN A 113 23.20 -9.72 3.31
C ASN A 113 24.19 -8.84 4.12
N PHE A 114 24.34 -7.57 3.71
CA PHE A 114 25.33 -6.66 4.28
C PHE A 114 24.70 -5.49 5.03
N GLY A 115 25.23 -5.19 6.23
CA GLY A 115 24.89 -3.99 6.98
C GLY A 115 23.38 -3.82 7.21
N THR A 116 22.88 -2.63 6.90
CA THR A 116 21.47 -2.23 7.03
C THR A 116 20.66 -2.41 5.75
N THR A 117 21.26 -2.92 4.66
CA THR A 117 20.59 -3.12 3.37
C THR A 117 20.21 -4.57 3.14
N LYS A 118 20.10 -5.37 4.21
CA LYS A 118 19.79 -6.80 4.10
C LYS A 118 18.42 -7.01 3.45
N GLY A 119 18.36 -8.02 2.59
CA GLY A 119 17.15 -8.42 1.90
C GLY A 119 17.23 -8.19 0.39
N LEU A 120 16.07 -7.92 -0.21
CA LEU A 120 15.90 -7.69 -1.64
C LEU A 120 15.36 -6.27 -1.87
N THR A 121 15.96 -5.55 -2.81
CA THR A 121 15.48 -4.22 -3.22
C THR A 121 15.40 -4.11 -4.73
N ILE A 122 14.27 -3.61 -5.22
CA ILE A 122 14.08 -3.17 -6.60
C ILE A 122 13.85 -1.66 -6.59
N GLU A 123 14.59 -0.93 -7.40
CA GLU A 123 14.44 0.51 -7.61
C GLU A 123 14.21 0.79 -9.10
N VAL A 124 13.21 1.61 -9.40
CA VAL A 124 12.94 2.13 -10.74
C VAL A 124 12.98 3.65 -10.66
N ALA A 125 13.85 4.28 -11.43
CA ALA A 125 14.10 5.71 -11.40
C ALA A 125 14.25 6.26 -12.82
N LYS A 126 14.69 7.53 -12.94
CA LYS A 126 15.03 8.12 -14.23
C LYS A 126 16.14 7.31 -14.91
N PRO A 127 16.10 7.14 -16.25
CA PRO A 127 15.14 7.74 -17.18
C PRO A 127 13.83 6.94 -17.38
N VAL A 128 13.67 5.78 -16.76
CA VAL A 128 12.51 4.89 -16.97
C VAL A 128 11.22 5.50 -16.43
N VAL A 129 11.27 6.09 -15.23
CA VAL A 129 10.14 6.79 -14.61
C VAL A 129 10.58 8.15 -14.09
N SER A 130 9.64 9.11 -14.06
CA SER A 130 9.90 10.46 -13.54
C SER A 130 9.93 10.51 -12.00
N ASN A 131 9.04 9.73 -11.36
CA ASN A 131 8.95 9.56 -9.91
C ASN A 131 9.53 8.19 -9.53
N PRO A 132 10.52 8.11 -8.63
CA PRO A 132 11.12 6.84 -8.22
C PRO A 132 10.12 5.88 -7.57
N LEU A 133 10.25 4.60 -7.90
CA LEU A 133 9.46 3.51 -7.33
C LEU A 133 10.40 2.52 -6.65
N THR A 134 10.00 1.98 -5.49
CA THR A 134 10.78 0.94 -4.80
C THR A 134 9.91 -0.23 -4.36
N LEU A 135 10.54 -1.41 -4.32
CA LEU A 135 10.02 -2.62 -3.69
C LEU A 135 11.12 -3.20 -2.79
N VAL A 136 10.82 -3.37 -1.51
CA VAL A 136 11.76 -3.82 -0.49
C VAL A 136 11.21 -5.06 0.22
N PHE A 137 12.06 -6.05 0.42
CA PHE A 137 11.84 -7.19 1.31
C PHE A 137 12.99 -7.21 2.31
N ASP A 138 12.71 -7.02 3.59
CA ASP A 138 13.72 -6.96 4.66
C ASP A 138 13.19 -7.55 5.98
N ASP A 139 13.93 -7.38 7.07
CA ASP A 139 13.54 -7.86 8.40
C ASP A 139 12.27 -7.16 8.95
N ASN A 140 11.86 -6.02 8.38
CA ASN A 140 10.63 -5.31 8.74
C ASN A 140 9.40 -5.80 7.95
N GLY A 141 9.61 -6.53 6.86
CA GLY A 141 8.54 -7.11 6.04
C GLY A 141 8.70 -6.80 4.55
N ILE A 142 7.59 -6.44 3.90
CA ILE A 142 7.52 -6.11 2.47
C ILE A 142 6.94 -4.72 2.31
N GLU A 143 7.60 -3.85 1.52
CA GLU A 143 7.12 -2.51 1.18
C GLU A 143 7.13 -2.29 -0.33
N ILE A 144 6.01 -1.83 -0.89
CA ILE A 144 5.93 -1.22 -2.24
C ILE A 144 5.70 0.28 -2.03
N ASN A 145 6.55 1.12 -2.63
CA ASN A 145 6.54 2.55 -2.39
C ASN A 145 6.63 3.33 -3.71
N ASN A 146 5.64 4.18 -3.95
CA ASN A 146 5.58 5.11 -5.07
C ASN A 146 5.93 6.52 -4.60
N ASN A 147 7.23 6.75 -4.39
CA ASN A 147 7.80 8.04 -3.98
C ASN A 147 7.06 8.70 -2.79
N SER A 148 6.76 7.89 -1.77
CA SER A 148 6.02 8.26 -0.55
C SER A 148 4.59 8.78 -0.75
N LYS A 149 4.06 8.80 -1.99
CA LYS A 149 2.69 9.24 -2.28
C LYS A 149 1.66 8.16 -2.03
N THR A 150 2.04 6.92 -2.32
CA THR A 150 1.24 5.72 -2.06
C THR A 150 2.18 4.61 -1.63
N ILE A 151 1.82 3.91 -0.56
CA ILE A 151 2.64 2.90 0.09
C ILE A 151 1.76 1.67 0.38
N ALA A 152 2.28 0.48 0.11
CA ALA A 152 1.70 -0.78 0.57
C ALA A 152 2.73 -1.51 1.43
N LYS A 153 2.37 -1.85 2.68
CA LYS A 153 3.23 -2.53 3.65
C LYS A 153 2.59 -3.82 4.14
N LEU A 154 3.38 -4.88 4.17
CA LEU A 154 3.02 -6.16 4.81
C LEU A 154 4.10 -6.44 5.86
N THR A 155 3.73 -6.32 7.13
CA THR A 155 4.61 -6.54 8.27
C THR A 155 4.09 -7.70 9.12
N ALA A 156 4.83 -8.08 10.17
CA ALA A 156 4.35 -9.09 11.12
C ALA A 156 3.10 -8.64 11.90
N GLU A 157 2.91 -7.34 12.08
CA GLU A 157 1.84 -6.77 12.92
C GLU A 157 0.65 -6.28 12.09
N THR A 158 0.91 -5.80 10.87
CA THR A 158 -0.08 -5.10 10.04
C THR A 158 0.05 -5.36 8.56
N ILE A 159 -1.07 -5.25 7.86
CA ILE A 159 -1.14 -5.00 6.42
C ILE A 159 -1.69 -3.58 6.24
N GLU A 160 -0.97 -2.71 5.55
CA GLU A 160 -1.33 -1.30 5.37
C GLU A 160 -1.29 -0.90 3.90
N LEU A 161 -2.30 -0.14 3.46
CA LEU A 161 -2.31 0.63 2.22
C LEU A 161 -2.53 2.09 2.58
N SER A 162 -1.63 2.98 2.19
CA SER A 162 -1.71 4.40 2.53
C SER A 162 -1.39 5.30 1.34
N ASN A 163 -2.00 6.49 1.36
CA ASN A 163 -1.63 7.63 0.53
C ASN A 163 -1.40 8.87 1.42
N ASP A 164 -1.21 10.05 0.84
CA ASP A 164 -0.95 11.29 1.58
C ASP A 164 -1.97 11.63 2.69
N ALA A 165 -3.22 11.16 2.59
CA ALA A 165 -4.32 11.51 3.50
C ALA A 165 -5.02 10.30 4.14
N SER A 166 -5.14 9.21 3.38
CA SER A 166 -6.02 8.07 3.71
C SER A 166 -5.21 6.80 3.95
N THR A 167 -5.66 6.00 4.90
CA THR A 167 -5.06 4.70 5.22
C THR A 167 -6.13 3.60 5.31
N VAL A 168 -5.75 2.40 4.91
CA VAL A 168 -6.47 1.15 5.17
C VAL A 168 -5.49 0.23 5.90
N THR A 169 -5.87 -0.23 7.09
CA THR A 169 -5.00 -1.03 7.95
C THR A 169 -5.75 -2.26 8.45
N LEU A 170 -5.14 -3.44 8.28
CA LEU A 170 -5.52 -4.66 8.97
C LEU A 170 -4.45 -4.92 10.03
N ALA A 171 -4.83 -4.89 11.29
CA ALA A 171 -3.98 -5.19 12.44
C ALA A 171 -4.50 -6.43 13.17
N VAL A 172 -3.72 -6.94 14.12
CA VAL A 172 -4.07 -8.14 14.90
C VAL A 172 -5.42 -8.03 15.61
N ASP A 173 -5.77 -6.84 16.11
CA ASP A 173 -6.96 -6.62 16.95
C ASP A 173 -8.04 -5.73 16.30
N ASN A 174 -7.78 -5.18 15.11
CA ASN A 174 -8.71 -4.28 14.44
C ASN A 174 -8.51 -4.20 12.91
N ILE A 175 -9.55 -3.75 12.22
CA ILE A 175 -9.51 -3.34 10.81
C ILE A 175 -9.96 -1.89 10.75
N GLN A 176 -9.21 -1.03 10.07
CA GLN A 176 -9.44 0.41 10.04
C GLN A 176 -9.35 0.98 8.62
N ILE A 177 -10.25 1.92 8.31
CA ILE A 177 -10.14 2.84 7.16
C ILE A 177 -10.21 4.25 7.74
N LYS A 178 -9.23 5.10 7.46
CA LYS A 178 -9.13 6.42 8.06
C LYS A 178 -8.69 7.47 7.05
N GLU A 179 -9.33 8.63 7.11
CA GLU A 179 -8.89 9.86 6.43
C GLU A 179 -9.28 11.05 7.33
N ASP A 180 -8.27 11.72 7.89
CA ASP A 180 -8.46 12.82 8.85
C ASP A 180 -9.45 12.46 9.99
N ALA A 181 -10.60 13.13 10.07
CA ALA A 181 -11.63 12.89 11.07
C ALA A 181 -12.61 11.77 10.70
N VAL A 182 -12.57 11.27 9.46
CA VAL A 182 -13.40 10.17 8.97
C VAL A 182 -12.72 8.84 9.30
N GLU A 183 -13.44 7.94 9.96
CA GLU A 183 -12.92 6.66 10.41
C GLU A 183 -14.01 5.58 10.36
N ILE A 184 -13.68 4.43 9.78
CA ILE A 184 -14.40 3.18 9.97
C ILE A 184 -13.47 2.24 10.70
N LYS A 185 -13.89 1.73 11.86
CA LYS A 185 -13.08 0.84 12.69
C LYS A 185 -13.87 -0.36 13.15
N LEU A 186 -13.37 -1.55 12.86
CA LEU A 186 -13.89 -2.82 13.34
C LEU A 186 -12.95 -3.35 14.40
N THR A 187 -13.49 -3.71 15.55
CA THR A 187 -12.75 -4.34 16.65
C THR A 187 -13.49 -5.60 17.07
N LYS A 188 -12.93 -6.36 18.01
CA LYS A 188 -13.63 -7.52 18.60
C LYS A 188 -14.97 -7.16 19.26
N ASP A 189 -15.14 -5.91 19.72
CA ASP A 189 -16.28 -5.48 20.55
C ASP A 189 -17.24 -4.52 19.84
N SER A 190 -16.81 -3.89 18.73
CA SER A 190 -17.61 -2.90 18.02
C SER A 190 -17.29 -2.73 16.54
N ILE A 191 -18.29 -2.23 15.81
CA ILE A 191 -18.14 -1.61 14.49
C ILE A 191 -18.46 -0.12 14.66
N ASP A 192 -17.47 0.73 14.42
CA ASP A 192 -17.52 2.17 14.61
C ASP A 192 -17.43 2.89 13.26
N LEU A 193 -18.29 3.88 13.05
CA LEU A 193 -18.27 4.83 11.95
C LEU A 193 -18.22 6.24 12.56
N LYS A 194 -17.26 7.06 12.14
CA LYS A 194 -17.05 8.40 12.69
C LYS A 194 -16.73 9.38 11.58
N ASN A 195 -17.24 10.60 11.72
CA ASN A 195 -16.73 11.78 11.04
C ASN A 195 -16.47 12.90 12.06
N SER A 196 -16.20 14.12 11.60
CA SER A 196 -15.87 15.27 12.44
C SER A 196 -16.95 15.67 13.47
N SER A 197 -18.20 15.24 13.29
CA SER A 197 -19.33 15.70 14.12
C SER A 197 -20.32 14.61 14.52
N SER A 198 -20.23 13.43 13.91
CA SER A 198 -21.23 12.38 14.02
C SER A 198 -20.56 11.01 14.17
N THR A 199 -21.23 10.13 14.90
CA THR A 199 -20.80 8.74 15.11
C THR A 199 -21.95 7.76 14.88
N GLY A 200 -21.62 6.57 14.40
CA GLY A 200 -22.46 5.39 14.39
C GLY A 200 -21.68 4.23 15.01
N LYS A 201 -22.28 3.51 15.95
CA LYS A 201 -21.62 2.43 16.68
C LYS A 201 -22.56 1.24 16.85
N LEU A 202 -22.13 0.08 16.36
CA LEU A 202 -22.68 -1.21 16.78
C LEU A 202 -21.72 -1.75 17.85
N ALA A 203 -22.18 -1.83 19.09
CA ALA A 203 -21.43 -2.39 20.21
C ALA A 203 -22.19 -3.58 20.78
N LYS A 204 -21.51 -4.39 21.60
CA LYS A 204 -22.08 -5.53 22.32
C LYS A 204 -23.43 -5.23 22.99
N ASP A 205 -23.56 -4.07 23.64
CA ASP A 205 -24.72 -3.74 24.49
C ASP A 205 -25.70 -2.74 23.84
N SER A 206 -25.33 -2.13 22.71
CA SER A 206 -26.19 -1.15 22.04
C SER A 206 -25.81 -0.85 20.60
N ILE A 207 -26.80 -0.42 19.82
CA ILE A 207 -26.62 0.21 18.51
C ILE A 207 -26.96 1.70 18.65
N GLN A 208 -26.07 2.58 18.23
CA GLN A 208 -26.21 4.02 18.44
C GLN A 208 -25.82 4.84 17.20
N LEU A 209 -26.60 5.89 16.93
CA LEU A 209 -26.24 7.01 16.05
C LEU A 209 -26.20 8.29 16.88
N SER A 210 -25.22 9.16 16.67
CA SER A 210 -25.06 10.38 17.47
C SER A 210 -24.51 11.54 16.68
N LYS A 211 -25.09 12.72 16.90
CA LYS A 211 -24.60 14.04 16.51
C LYS A 211 -24.98 15.00 17.63
N SER A 212 -24.04 15.31 18.52
CA SER A 212 -24.33 16.04 19.76
C SER A 212 -25.17 17.31 19.51
N PRO A 213 -26.28 17.54 20.26
CA PRO A 213 -26.78 16.73 21.37
C PRO A 213 -27.74 15.58 20.97
N ALA A 214 -28.02 15.39 19.69
CA ALA A 214 -28.96 14.38 19.20
C ALA A 214 -28.36 12.95 19.24
N VAL A 215 -29.12 11.99 19.75
CA VAL A 215 -28.74 10.57 19.89
C VAL A 215 -29.93 9.67 19.60
N ILE A 216 -29.73 8.61 18.81
CA ILE A 216 -30.67 7.50 18.66
C ILE A 216 -29.95 6.24 19.17
N LYS A 217 -30.55 5.52 20.12
CA LYS A 217 -29.96 4.34 20.74
C LYS A 217 -30.98 3.19 20.83
N LEU A 218 -30.56 2.01 20.41
CA LEU A 218 -31.23 0.74 20.67
C LEU A 218 -30.36 -0.07 21.64
N SER A 219 -30.96 -0.58 22.70
CA SER A 219 -30.31 -1.48 23.67
C SER A 219 -31.30 -2.53 24.17
N SER A 220 -30.85 -3.43 25.05
CA SER A 220 -31.74 -4.38 25.75
C SER A 220 -32.84 -3.69 26.59
N SER A 221 -32.63 -2.43 26.98
CA SER A 221 -33.62 -1.61 27.69
C SER A 221 -34.68 -0.97 26.79
N GLY A 222 -34.54 -1.09 25.46
CA GLY A 222 -35.47 -0.53 24.48
C GLY A 222 -34.83 0.48 23.52
N VAL A 223 -35.66 1.37 22.97
CA VAL A 223 -35.29 2.40 21.99
C VAL A 223 -35.39 3.77 22.61
N GLU A 224 -34.36 4.60 22.43
CA GLU A 224 -34.29 5.97 22.92
C GLU A 224 -33.89 6.92 21.78
N ILE A 225 -34.62 8.03 21.65
CA ILE A 225 -34.29 9.16 20.79
C ILE A 225 -34.18 10.38 21.70
N ASN A 226 -33.01 11.00 21.77
CA ASN A 226 -32.74 12.13 22.65
C ASN A 226 -32.25 13.32 21.83
N ASN A 227 -32.77 14.51 22.12
CA ASN A 227 -32.28 15.79 21.63
C ASN A 227 -32.63 16.86 22.66
N SER A 228 -31.86 16.89 23.76
CA SER A 228 -32.18 17.64 24.98
C SER A 228 -32.66 19.07 24.71
N PRO A 229 -33.78 19.52 25.33
CA PRO A 229 -34.53 18.84 26.39
C PRO A 229 -35.58 17.82 25.90
N ALA A 230 -35.70 17.60 24.60
CA ALA A 230 -36.67 16.65 24.05
C ALA A 230 -36.15 15.20 24.09
N ALA A 231 -37.03 14.24 24.38
CA ALA A 231 -36.72 12.81 24.32
C ALA A 231 -37.96 11.96 23.98
N ALA A 232 -37.72 10.79 23.40
CA ALA A 232 -38.70 9.73 23.18
C ALA A 232 -38.09 8.38 23.59
N LYS A 233 -38.83 7.58 24.36
CA LYS A 233 -38.39 6.29 24.87
C LYS A 233 -39.47 5.24 24.67
N LEU A 234 -39.09 4.09 24.14
CA LEU A 234 -39.89 2.87 24.08
C LEU A 234 -39.16 1.79 24.87
N SER A 235 -39.82 1.21 25.87
CA SER A 235 -39.23 0.17 26.73
C SER A 235 -40.30 -0.84 27.18
N SER A 236 -39.90 -1.87 27.92
CA SER A 236 -40.85 -2.79 28.58
C SER A 236 -41.78 -2.09 29.58
N SER A 237 -41.39 -0.92 30.09
CA SER A 237 -42.19 -0.12 31.02
C SER A 237 -43.25 0.74 30.32
N GLY A 238 -43.19 0.86 28.98
CA GLY A 238 -44.11 1.68 28.19
C GLY A 238 -43.40 2.62 27.20
N ILE A 239 -44.17 3.59 26.72
CA ILE A 239 -43.75 4.66 25.80
C ILE A 239 -43.77 5.99 26.55
N GLU A 240 -42.70 6.77 26.45
CA GLU A 240 -42.58 8.10 27.03
C GLU A 240 -42.11 9.10 25.98
N LEU A 241 -42.75 10.26 25.91
CA LEU A 241 -42.30 11.43 25.18
C LEU A 241 -42.12 12.56 26.19
N SER A 242 -41.02 13.31 26.11
CA SER A 242 -40.77 14.43 27.01
C SER A 242 -40.16 15.62 26.28
N ASN A 243 -40.51 16.80 26.76
CA ASN A 243 -39.90 18.08 26.42
C ASN A 243 -40.06 18.99 27.65
N SER A 244 -39.11 18.90 28.58
CA SER A 244 -39.25 19.43 29.94
C SER A 244 -39.84 20.86 29.96
N PRO A 245 -40.91 21.14 30.73
CA PRO A 245 -41.50 20.26 31.76
C PRO A 245 -42.62 19.32 31.25
N ALA A 246 -42.94 19.33 29.94
CA ALA A 246 -44.03 18.55 29.39
C ALA A 246 -43.65 17.08 29.19
N THR A 247 -44.58 16.16 29.49
CA THR A 247 -44.42 14.70 29.26
C THR A 247 -45.72 14.03 28.83
N VAL A 248 -45.60 12.96 28.04
CA VAL A 248 -46.67 12.01 27.67
C VAL A 248 -46.17 10.61 27.96
N LYS A 249 -46.90 9.84 28.77
CA LYS A 249 -46.56 8.46 29.12
C LYS A 249 -47.72 7.52 28.81
N LEU A 250 -47.41 6.42 28.15
CA LEU A 250 -48.29 5.28 27.95
C LEU A 250 -47.62 4.06 28.61
N ALA A 251 -48.15 3.64 29.76
CA ALA A 251 -47.63 2.52 30.54
C ALA A 251 -48.74 1.46 30.72
N PRO A 252 -48.39 0.21 31.09
CA PRO A 252 -49.39 -0.80 31.44
C PRO A 252 -50.37 -0.37 32.55
N SER A 253 -49.94 0.54 33.43
CA SER A 253 -50.76 1.10 34.50
C SER A 253 -51.72 2.20 34.06
N GLY A 254 -51.57 2.76 32.86
CA GLY A 254 -52.39 3.88 32.40
C GLY A 254 -51.69 4.85 31.44
N ILE A 255 -52.38 5.95 31.15
CA ILE A 255 -51.91 7.05 30.28
C ILE A 255 -51.77 8.32 31.11
N GLU A 256 -50.66 9.04 30.97
CA GLU A 256 -50.43 10.31 31.67
C GLU A 256 -49.99 11.40 30.68
N LEU A 257 -50.61 12.57 30.80
CA LEU A 257 -50.21 13.84 30.17
C LEU A 257 -49.84 14.80 31.29
N SER A 258 -48.66 15.42 31.24
CA SER A 258 -48.22 16.37 32.26
C SER A 258 -47.51 17.57 31.64
N ASN A 259 -47.70 18.76 32.22
CA ASN A 259 -46.98 19.99 31.91
C ASN A 259 -46.69 20.74 33.21
N GLY A 260 -45.65 20.33 33.92
CA GLY A 260 -45.35 20.84 35.27
C GLY A 260 -46.44 20.45 36.26
N ALA A 261 -47.16 21.43 36.82
CA ALA A 261 -48.20 21.18 37.80
C ALA A 261 -49.52 20.63 37.19
N ALA A 262 -49.80 20.97 35.93
CA ALA A 262 -51.01 20.53 35.25
C ALA A 262 -50.86 19.09 34.73
N ASN A 263 -51.86 18.22 34.95
CA ASN A 263 -51.81 16.84 34.48
C ASN A 263 -53.19 16.23 34.22
N VAL A 264 -53.23 15.19 33.37
CA VAL A 264 -54.36 14.29 33.14
C VAL A 264 -53.83 12.87 33.21
N LYS A 265 -54.38 12.05 34.12
CA LYS A 265 -54.01 10.64 34.32
C LYS A 265 -55.23 9.76 34.10
N LEU A 266 -55.16 8.84 33.15
CA LEU A 266 -56.15 7.79 32.90
C LEU A 266 -55.62 6.47 33.47
N SER A 267 -56.32 5.92 34.45
CA SER A 267 -56.12 4.56 34.97
C SER A 267 -57.20 3.62 34.40
N PRO A 268 -57.12 2.30 34.61
CA PRO A 268 -58.20 1.38 34.22
C PRO A 268 -59.56 1.68 34.84
N ALA A 269 -59.62 2.46 35.92
CA ALA A 269 -60.84 2.70 36.70
C ALA A 269 -61.16 4.19 36.91
N SER A 270 -60.33 5.12 36.45
CA SER A 270 -60.57 6.54 36.70
C SER A 270 -59.82 7.48 35.74
N VAL A 271 -60.34 8.70 35.64
CA VAL A 271 -59.65 9.87 35.06
C VAL A 271 -59.41 10.89 36.16
N ASN A 272 -58.15 11.25 36.39
CA ASN A 272 -57.73 12.24 37.38
C ASN A 272 -57.12 13.48 36.69
N ILE A 273 -57.56 14.68 37.09
CA ILE A 273 -57.09 15.97 36.55
C ILE A 273 -56.43 16.78 37.67
N ASN A 274 -55.25 17.33 37.36
CA ASN A 274 -54.47 18.20 38.24
C ASN A 274 -54.26 17.61 39.64
N ASN A 275 -53.83 16.34 39.71
CA ASN A 275 -53.60 15.59 40.95
C ASN A 275 -54.82 15.59 41.92
N GLY A 276 -56.01 15.34 41.38
CA GLY A 276 -57.24 15.17 42.17
C GLY A 276 -58.13 16.40 42.26
N ALA A 277 -57.86 17.46 41.50
CA ALA A 277 -58.78 18.60 41.42
C ALA A 277 -60.12 18.22 40.77
N LEU A 278 -60.11 17.27 39.83
CA LEU A 278 -61.29 16.58 39.32
C LEU A 278 -60.97 15.10 39.15
N GLU A 279 -61.86 14.24 39.65
CA GLU A 279 -61.78 12.79 39.47
C GLU A 279 -63.11 12.26 38.92
N VAL A 280 -63.03 11.44 37.88
CA VAL A 280 -64.16 10.73 37.27
C VAL A 280 -63.90 9.24 37.45
N ILE A 281 -64.81 8.52 38.11
CA ILE A 281 -64.75 7.09 38.43
C ILE A 281 -65.82 6.37 37.62
#